data_AF-A0A2V6X7E6-F1
#
_entry.id   AF-A0A2V6X7E6-F1
#
_cell.length_a   1.000
_cell.length_b   1.000
_cell.length_c   1.000
_cell.angle_alpha   90.00
_cell.angle_beta   90.00
_cell.angle_gamma   90.00
#
_symmetry.space_group_name_H-M   'P 1'
#
loop_
_entity.id
_entity.type
_entity.pdbx_description
1 polymer ?
#
loop_
_entity_poly.entity_id
_entity_poly.type
_entity_poly.pdbx_seq_one_letter_code
_entity_poly.pdbx_strand_id
1 'polypeptide(L)' 'AEAGDVAARAGVRRLILAHIGAEYHAEIEALADEARARFAGEVEIARELVPYPL' A
#
# COMPACT_ATOMS: atom_id res chain seq x y z
N ALA A 1 -2.12 8.09 -4.35
CA ALA A 1 -2.27 6.75 -4.94
C ALA A 1 -3.72 6.30 -4.92
N GLU A 2 -4.24 5.91 -6.09
CA GLU A 2 -5.58 5.34 -6.31
C GLU A 2 -5.87 4.13 -5.40
N ALA A 3 -4.84 3.34 -5.07
CA ALA A 3 -4.96 2.19 -4.17
C ALA A 3 -5.54 2.55 -2.78
N GLY A 4 -5.19 3.72 -2.23
CA GLY A 4 -5.74 4.20 -0.96
C GLY A 4 -7.23 4.51 -1.05
N ASP A 5 -7.66 5.17 -2.12
CA ASP A 5 -9.08 5.48 -2.36
C ASP A 5 -9.92 4.19 -2.52
N VAL A 6 -9.38 3.21 -3.24
CA VAL A 6 -10.01 1.90 -3.41
C VAL A 6 -10.14 1.17 -2.07
N ALA A 7 -9.08 1.14 -1.25
CA ALA A 7 -9.09 0.50 0.06
C ALA A 7 -10.12 1.14 1.01
N ALA A 8 -10.18 2.47 1.05
CA ALA A 8 -11.16 3.20 1.86
C ALA A 8 -12.60 2.85 1.47
N ARG A 9 -12.88 2.77 0.16
CA ARG A 9 -14.20 2.40 -0.36
C ARG A 9 -14.55 0.94 -0.16
N ALA A 10 -13.56 0.05 -0.18
CA ALA A 10 -13.74 -1.39 0.00
C ALA A 10 -14.00 -1.78 1.47
N GLY A 11 -13.77 -0.88 2.42
CA GLY A 11 -13.98 -1.15 3.85
C GLY A 11 -13.01 -2.19 4.42
N VAL A 12 -11.82 -2.33 3.83
CA VAL A 12 -10.79 -3.25 4.31
C VAL A 12 -10.10 -2.70 5.57
N ARG A 13 -9.54 -3.61 6.38
CA ARG A 13 -8.76 -3.25 7.58
C ARG A 13 -7.33 -2.83 7.23
N ARG A 14 -6.73 -3.51 6.26
CA ARG A 14 -5.32 -3.38 5.87
C ARG A 14 -5.20 -3.33 4.34
N LEU A 15 -4.33 -2.46 3.85
CA LEU A 15 -3.89 -2.34 2.46
C LEU A 15 -2.41 -2.74 2.37
N ILE A 16 -2.11 -3.74 1.56
CA ILE A 16 -0.73 -4.15 1.25
C ILE A 16 -0.41 -3.73 -0.19
N LEU A 17 0.52 -2.80 -0.36
CA LEU A 17 0.99 -2.34 -1.67
C LEU A 17 2.02 -3.32 -2.22
N ALA A 18 1.79 -3.83 -3.43
CA ALA A 18 2.66 -4.79 -4.10
C ALA A 18 2.81 -4.43 -5.58
N HIS A 19 3.63 -5.19 -6.31
CA HIS A 19 3.87 -5.00 -7.74
C HIS A 19 4.32 -3.57 -8.09
N ILE A 20 5.32 -3.08 -7.36
CA ILE A 20 5.90 -1.74 -7.57
C ILE A 20 6.93 -1.83 -8.70
N GLY A 21 6.72 -1.03 -9.75
CA GLY A 21 7.66 -0.91 -10.87
C GLY A 21 9.07 -0.55 -10.39
N ALA A 22 10.09 -1.11 -11.04
CA ALA A 22 11.49 -0.92 -10.65
C ALA A 22 11.92 0.56 -10.62
N GLU A 23 11.33 1.36 -11.51
CA GLU A 23 11.53 2.80 -11.60
C GLU A 23 11.12 3.56 -10.33
N TYR A 24 10.21 3.00 -9.53
CA TYR A 24 9.71 3.63 -8.30
C TYR A 24 10.38 3.07 -7.03
N HIS A 25 11.40 2.23 -7.15
CA HIS A 25 12.03 1.60 -5.96
C HIS A 25 12.66 2.63 -5.01
N ALA A 26 13.17 3.74 -5.53
CA ALA A 26 13.68 4.84 -4.71
C ALA A 26 12.58 5.68 -4.02
N GLU A 27 11.32 5.54 -4.48
CA GLU A 27 10.17 6.37 -4.09
C GLU A 27 9.08 5.53 -3.39
N ILE A 28 9.41 4.31 -2.99
CA ILE A 28 8.53 3.35 -2.31
C ILE A 28 7.80 4.00 -1.12
N GLU A 29 8.50 4.77 -0.29
CA GLU A 29 7.90 5.45 0.86
C GLU A 29 6.94 6.56 0.44
N ALA A 30 7.26 7.31 -0.63
CA ALA A 30 6.37 8.34 -1.14
C ALA A 30 5.05 7.72 -1.66
N LEU A 31 5.13 6.57 -2.33
CA LEU A 31 3.94 5.84 -2.78
C LEU A 31 3.08 5.37 -1.60
N ALA A 32 3.71 4.89 -0.52
CA ALA A 32 3.03 4.51 0.71
C ALA A 32 2.34 5.71 1.37
N ASP A 33 3.04 6.85 1.47
CA ASP A 33 2.50 8.09 2.06
C ASP A 33 1.30 8.61 1.27
N GLU A 34 1.33 8.54 -0.06
CA GLU A 34 0.19 8.90 -0.88
C GLU A 34 -1.04 8.01 -0.65
N ALA A 35 -0.84 6.72 -0.33
CA ALA A 35 -1.91 5.80 0.02
C ALA A 35 -2.44 6.09 1.44
N ARG A 36 -1.54 6.34 2.41
CA ARG A 36 -1.87 6.73 3.79
C ARG A 36 -2.67 8.03 3.84
N ALA A 37 -2.40 8.98 2.95
CA ALA A 37 -3.16 10.23 2.85
C ALA A 37 -4.65 10.02 2.48
N ARG A 38 -5.00 8.85 1.93
CA ARG A 38 -6.36 8.51 1.43
C ARG A 38 -7.04 7.38 2.20
N PHE A 39 -6.25 6.55 2.88
CA PHE A 39 -6.73 5.40 3.64
C PHE A 39 -6.25 5.47 5.09
N ALA A 40 -7.20 5.53 6.03
CA ALA A 40 -6.93 5.62 7.46
C ALA A 40 -6.60 4.27 8.13
N GLY A 41 -6.70 3.16 7.40
CA GLY A 41 -6.30 1.84 7.91
C GLY A 41 -4.80 1.58 7.76
N GLU A 42 -4.39 0.35 8.04
CA GLU A 42 -2.98 -0.02 7.99
C GLU A 42 -2.47 -0.11 6.54
N VAL A 43 -1.41 0.63 6.21
CA VAL A 43 -0.75 0.59 4.90
C VAL A 43 0.65 -0.02 5.06
N GLU A 44 0.86 -1.15 4.41
CA GLU A 44 2.11 -1.91 4.41
C GLU A 44 2.64 -2.07 2.98
N ILE A 45 3.95 -2.06 2.81
CA ILE A 45 4.58 -2.39 1.51
C ILE A 45 5.04 -3.83 1.54
N ALA A 46 4.61 -4.58 0.53
CA ALA A 46 4.97 -5.97 0.38
C ALA A 46 6.48 -6.12 0.21
N ARG A 47 7.09 -6.89 1.11
CA ARG A 47 8.45 -7.38 1.02
C ARG A 47 8.47 -8.77 0.40
N GLU A 48 9.50 -8.99 -0.41
CA GLU A 48 9.72 -10.27 -1.09
C GLU A 48 9.83 -11.43 -0.08
N LEU A 49 9.10 -12.51 -0.36
CA LEU A 49 9.05 -13.75 0.43
C LEU A 49 8.58 -13.60 1.89
N VAL A 50 7.90 -12.50 2.23
CA VAL A 50 7.28 -12.31 3.55
C VAL A 50 5.82 -12.81 3.53
N PRO A 51 5.39 -13.65 4.49
CA PRO A 51 4.00 -14.05 4.63
C PRO A 51 3.16 -13.00 5.39
N TYR A 52 1.92 -12.78 4.96
CA TYR A 52 0.97 -11.84 5.58
C TYR A 52 -0.25 -12.60 6.12
N PRO A 53 -0.44 -12.68 7.44
CA PRO A 53 -1.61 -13.32 8.03
C PRO A 53 -2.89 -12.48 7.82
N LEU A 54 -4.04 -13.16 7.76
CA LEU A 54 -5.37 -12.58 7.55
C LEU A 54 -6.09 -12.29 8.88
#